data_AF-C7Q5I7-F1
#
_entry.id   AF-C7Q5I7-F1
#
_cell.length_a   1.000
_cell.length_b   1.000
_cell.length_c   1.000
_cell.angle_alpha   90.00
_cell.angle_beta   90.00
_cell.angle_gamma   90.00
#
_symmetry.space_group_name_H-M   'P 1'
#
loop_
_entity.id
_entity.type
_entity.pdbx_description
1 polymer ?
#
loop_
_entity_poly.entity_id
_entity_poly.type
_entity_poly.pdbx_seq_one_letter_code
_entity_poly.pdbx_strand_id
1 'polypeptide(L)'
;MGLCARPRAELNRPDHPRVKCIASLDRVHEDGSMQQERSWVYAACTVRLAPDQPGCEAVFDQALTNGLAAIVALEWPGAEANARGRVRSAAELLDVISERVPQDGQTGVYPIPDTSISQGLNTLVDVATLRDGVTQTQQVRHARGPGRLEERHVDALRALDHHRSLRSLSGEESDRVWDQAREDDRASILRAVAFLDLIGEDEAARRAVDVENPNAYHPKHNPDGQELEECPVCGLDTFCIQGIDDYGYGFGSGQCLVCAYVRSRDTADEMALDFHIARLSAKD
;
A
#
# COMPACT_ATOMS: atom_id res chain seq x y z
N MET A 1 59.31 -25.26 10.74
CA MET A 1 57.94 -25.45 11.28
C MET A 1 57.89 -24.83 12.67
N GLY A 2 56.97 -23.89 12.90
CA GLY A 2 56.80 -23.26 14.21
C GLY A 2 56.17 -21.87 14.17
N LEU A 3 55.02 -21.72 13.50
CA LEU A 3 54.19 -20.52 13.64
C LEU A 3 53.53 -20.58 15.03
N CYS A 4 53.96 -19.67 15.90
CA CYS A 4 53.42 -19.49 17.25
C CYS A 4 51.99 -18.96 17.14
N ALA A 5 51.01 -19.85 17.34
CA ALA A 5 49.60 -19.52 17.39
C ALA A 5 49.33 -18.67 18.65
N ARG A 6 48.95 -17.41 18.47
CA ARG A 6 48.42 -16.59 19.55
C ARG A 6 47.06 -17.17 20.02
N PRO A 7 46.81 -17.25 21.33
CA PRO A 7 45.58 -17.84 21.85
C PRO A 7 44.36 -16.98 21.47
N ARG A 8 43.37 -17.66 20.89
CA ARG A 8 42.08 -17.16 20.37
C ARG A 8 41.14 -16.57 21.46
N ALA A 9 41.64 -16.35 22.67
CA ALA A 9 40.85 -16.05 23.87
C ALA A 9 40.68 -14.54 24.18
N GLU A 10 41.39 -13.65 23.49
CA GLU A 10 41.29 -12.19 23.73
C GLU A 10 40.22 -11.47 22.89
N LEU A 11 39.60 -12.14 21.92
CA LEU A 11 38.57 -11.55 21.03
C LEU A 11 37.15 -11.54 21.60
N ASN A 12 36.90 -12.18 22.76
CA ASN A 12 35.58 -12.29 23.40
C ASN A 12 35.44 -11.46 24.68
N ARG A 13 36.18 -10.35 24.81
CA ARG A 13 35.89 -9.36 25.86
C ARG A 13 34.83 -8.37 25.36
N PRO A 14 33.76 -8.08 26.13
CA PRO A 14 32.69 -7.17 25.71
C PRO A 14 33.17 -5.74 25.43
N ASP A 15 34.37 -5.36 25.89
CA ASP A 15 34.99 -4.06 25.65
C ASP A 15 35.97 -4.00 24.47
N HIS A 16 36.11 -5.07 23.68
CA HIS A 16 37.01 -5.07 22.54
C HIS A 16 36.44 -4.23 21.37
N PRO A 17 37.20 -3.29 20.77
CA PRO A 17 36.67 -2.33 19.79
C PRO A 17 36.03 -2.99 18.55
N ARG A 18 36.52 -4.17 18.14
CA ARG A 18 35.90 -4.98 17.08
C ARG A 18 34.52 -5.57 17.43
N VAL A 19 34.27 -5.90 18.69
CA VAL A 19 32.95 -6.41 19.16
C VAL A 19 31.94 -5.27 19.21
N LYS A 20 32.39 -4.05 19.58
CA LYS A 20 31.56 -2.83 19.50
C LYS A 20 31.20 -2.48 18.05
N CYS A 21 32.11 -2.64 17.08
CA CYS A 21 31.80 -2.41 15.67
C CYS A 21 30.79 -3.40 15.10
N ILE A 22 30.87 -4.70 15.44
CA ILE A 22 29.93 -5.71 14.94
C ILE A 22 28.54 -5.51 15.56
N ALA A 23 28.45 -5.30 16.88
CA ALA A 23 27.18 -4.98 17.54
C ALA A 23 26.56 -3.65 17.05
N SER A 24 27.39 -2.70 16.60
CA SER A 24 26.92 -1.46 15.98
C SER A 24 26.43 -1.66 14.55
N LEU A 25 26.99 -2.61 13.80
CA LEU A 25 26.56 -2.92 12.43
C LEU A 25 25.29 -3.77 12.43
N ASP A 26 25.18 -4.74 13.33
CA ASP A 26 23.97 -5.55 13.50
C ASP A 26 22.78 -4.69 13.96
N ARG A 27 23.00 -3.74 14.88
CA ARG A 27 21.96 -2.75 15.24
C ARG A 27 21.53 -1.85 14.09
N VAL A 28 22.46 -1.38 13.27
CA VAL A 28 22.12 -0.53 12.11
C VAL A 28 21.30 -1.33 11.07
N HIS A 29 21.57 -2.63 10.91
CA HIS A 29 20.81 -3.49 10.00
C HIS A 29 19.43 -3.87 10.56
N GLU A 30 19.32 -4.15 11.85
CA GLU A 30 18.05 -4.41 12.55
C GLU A 30 17.17 -3.15 12.64
N ASP A 31 17.76 -1.99 12.92
CA ASP A 31 17.04 -0.70 12.98
C ASP A 31 16.52 -0.31 11.59
N GLY A 32 17.30 -0.55 10.52
CA GLY A 32 16.86 -0.35 9.14
C GLY A 32 15.64 -1.20 8.77
N SER A 33 15.64 -2.48 9.17
CA SER A 33 14.51 -3.38 8.98
C SER A 33 13.27 -2.94 9.77
N MET A 34 13.46 -2.49 11.02
CA MET A 34 12.35 -2.05 11.87
C MET A 34 11.72 -0.74 11.38
N GLN A 35 12.52 0.23 10.93
CA GLN A 35 11.95 1.47 10.38
C GLN A 35 11.22 1.21 9.05
N GLN A 36 11.70 0.27 8.25
CA GLN A 36 11.00 -0.14 7.02
C GLN A 36 9.65 -0.79 7.33
N GLU A 37 9.58 -1.67 8.34
CA GLU A 37 8.32 -2.25 8.82
C GLU A 37 7.35 -1.16 9.32
N ARG A 38 7.83 -0.17 10.08
CA ARG A 38 6.99 0.95 10.53
C ARG A 38 6.46 1.79 9.37
N SER A 39 7.29 2.09 8.38
CA SER A 39 6.85 2.78 7.16
C SER A 39 5.75 2.00 6.45
N TRP A 40 5.95 0.69 6.29
CA TRP A 40 4.97 -0.20 5.67
C TRP A 40 3.65 -0.24 6.45
N VAL A 41 3.69 -0.43 7.78
CA VAL A 41 2.48 -0.43 8.63
C VAL A 41 1.76 0.92 8.57
N TYR A 42 2.50 2.03 8.59
CA TYR A 42 1.96 3.37 8.39
C TYR A 42 1.19 3.44 7.07
N ALA A 43 1.81 3.02 5.97
CA ALA A 43 1.22 3.14 4.65
C ALA A 43 -0.02 2.25 4.49
N ALA A 44 0.10 0.96 4.84
CA ALA A 44 -1.01 0.01 4.79
C ALA A 44 -2.24 0.46 5.62
N CYS A 45 -2.00 1.04 6.81
CA CYS A 45 -3.08 1.55 7.65
C CYS A 45 -3.69 2.84 7.09
N THR A 46 -2.85 3.77 6.62
CA THR A 46 -3.30 5.07 6.08
C THR A 46 -4.15 4.89 4.82
N VAL A 47 -3.76 3.96 3.93
CA VAL A 47 -4.53 3.64 2.73
C VAL A 47 -5.91 3.09 3.09
N ARG A 48 -6.00 2.23 4.11
CA ARG A 48 -7.26 1.63 4.59
C ARG A 48 -8.14 2.60 5.39
N LEU A 49 -7.61 3.74 5.79
CA LEU A 49 -8.32 4.64 6.69
C LEU A 49 -9.46 5.36 5.97
N ALA A 50 -10.69 4.98 6.32
CA ALA A 50 -11.91 5.69 5.97
C ALA A 50 -12.54 6.26 7.27
N PRO A 51 -12.64 7.60 7.43
CA PRO A 51 -13.03 8.22 8.70
C PRO A 51 -14.50 7.96 9.12
N ASP A 52 -15.33 7.44 8.22
CA ASP A 52 -16.71 7.03 8.46
C ASP A 52 -16.88 5.52 8.72
N GLN A 53 -15.80 4.73 8.62
CA GLN A 53 -15.84 3.29 8.83
C GLN A 53 -15.69 2.94 10.33
N PRO A 54 -16.48 1.98 10.86
CA PRO A 54 -16.28 1.45 12.21
C PRO A 54 -14.85 0.96 12.44
N GLY A 55 -14.23 1.39 13.53
CA GLY A 55 -12.87 0.99 13.91
C GLY A 55 -11.75 1.81 13.26
N CYS A 56 -12.09 2.88 12.53
CA CYS A 56 -11.12 3.80 11.94
C CYS A 56 -10.17 4.43 12.98
N GLU A 57 -10.59 4.55 14.24
CA GLU A 57 -9.78 5.09 15.33
C GLU A 57 -8.54 4.24 15.61
N ALA A 58 -8.71 2.92 15.60
CA ALA A 58 -7.60 1.99 15.82
C ALA A 58 -6.63 2.01 14.62
N VAL A 59 -7.16 2.12 13.41
CA VAL A 59 -6.36 2.21 12.17
C VAL A 59 -5.56 3.52 12.15
N PHE A 60 -6.19 4.64 12.52
CA PHE A 60 -5.52 5.94 12.64
C PHE A 60 -4.41 5.92 13.70
N ASP A 61 -4.69 5.41 14.91
CA ASP A 61 -3.69 5.32 15.98
C ASP A 61 -2.47 4.48 15.55
N GLN A 62 -2.71 3.38 14.84
CA GLN A 62 -1.66 2.50 14.33
C GLN A 62 -0.85 3.20 13.25
N ALA A 63 -1.50 3.83 12.27
CA ALA A 63 -0.82 4.58 11.22
C ALA A 63 0.03 5.70 11.82
N LEU A 64 -0.57 6.55 12.64
CA LEU A 64 0.08 7.72 13.22
C LEU A 64 1.30 7.34 14.08
N THR A 65 1.16 6.33 14.95
CA THR A 65 2.26 5.93 15.83
C THR A 65 3.45 5.39 15.03
N ASN A 66 3.22 4.55 14.02
CA ASN A 66 4.30 4.00 13.21
C ASN A 66 4.95 5.08 12.32
N GLY A 67 4.13 5.95 11.72
CA GLY A 67 4.58 7.06 10.90
C GLY A 67 5.51 8.00 11.67
N LEU A 68 5.05 8.47 12.83
CA LEU A 68 5.85 9.34 13.69
C LEU A 68 7.10 8.64 14.24
N ALA A 69 7.00 7.37 14.62
CA ALA A 69 8.15 6.64 15.15
C ALA A 69 9.26 6.48 14.10
N ALA A 70 8.90 6.24 12.84
CA ALA A 70 9.86 6.18 11.74
C ALA A 70 10.50 7.54 11.44
N ILE A 71 9.70 8.62 11.43
CA ILE A 71 10.21 9.99 11.27
C ILE A 71 11.20 10.32 12.39
N VAL A 72 10.78 10.15 13.65
CA VAL A 72 11.60 10.48 14.83
C VAL A 72 12.87 9.64 14.88
N ALA A 73 12.79 8.34 14.57
CA ALA A 73 13.97 7.47 14.55
C ALA A 73 15.01 7.90 13.50
N LEU A 74 14.56 8.42 12.35
CA LEU A 74 15.46 8.89 11.30
C LEU A 74 16.07 10.27 11.62
N GLU A 75 15.26 11.21 12.12
CA GLU A 75 15.71 12.58 12.41
C GLU A 75 16.49 12.69 13.73
N TRP A 76 16.05 11.96 14.75
CA TRP A 76 16.62 11.99 16.10
C TRP A 76 16.74 10.57 16.67
N PRO A 77 17.73 9.77 16.19
CA PRO A 77 17.88 8.38 16.60
C PRO A 77 17.86 8.17 18.11
N GLY A 78 17.00 7.27 18.58
CA GLY A 78 16.80 6.92 19.98
C GLY A 78 15.74 7.78 20.71
N ALA A 79 15.29 8.88 20.12
CA ALA A 79 14.23 9.72 20.69
C ALA A 79 12.83 9.11 20.53
N GLU A 80 12.66 8.14 19.63
CA GLU A 80 11.41 7.40 19.42
C GLU A 80 11.11 6.42 20.54
N ALA A 81 12.11 6.09 21.37
CA ALA A 81 11.97 5.20 22.51
C ALA A 81 11.82 5.99 23.82
N ASN A 82 11.10 5.41 24.78
CA ASN A 82 11.03 5.89 26.14
C ASN A 82 12.14 5.26 27.01
N ALA A 83 12.23 5.66 28.28
CA ALA A 83 13.25 5.18 29.22
C ALA A 83 13.22 3.64 29.44
N ARG A 84 12.14 2.95 29.07
CA ARG A 84 12.00 1.49 29.15
C ARG A 84 12.38 0.77 27.85
N GLY A 85 12.88 1.50 26.85
CA GLY A 85 13.20 0.96 25.52
C GLY A 85 11.97 0.61 24.68
N ARG A 86 10.78 1.07 25.06
CA ARG A 86 9.55 0.89 24.25
C ARG A 86 9.34 2.11 23.37
N VAL A 87 8.72 1.91 22.21
CA VAL A 87 8.28 3.03 21.36
C VAL A 87 7.36 3.95 22.16
N ARG A 88 7.58 5.25 22.03
CA ARG A 88 6.73 6.30 22.59
C ARG A 88 5.35 6.27 21.94
N SER A 89 4.34 6.70 22.68
CA SER A 89 3.00 6.91 22.12
C SER A 89 3.00 8.03 21.07
N ALA A 90 1.98 8.07 20.21
CA ALA A 90 1.82 9.14 19.21
C ALA A 90 1.89 10.54 19.85
N ALA A 91 1.23 10.77 20.98
CA ALA A 91 1.28 12.04 21.69
C ALA A 91 2.71 12.41 22.13
N GLU A 92 3.44 11.46 22.74
CA GLU A 92 4.83 11.67 23.16
C GLU A 92 5.79 11.88 21.97
N LEU A 93 5.51 11.29 20.80
CA LEU A 93 6.29 11.50 19.58
C LEU A 93 6.03 12.89 18.97
N LEU A 94 4.78 13.35 19.01
CA LEU A 94 4.41 14.71 18.62
C LEU A 94 5.08 15.75 19.54
N ASP A 95 5.20 15.46 20.84
CA ASP A 95 5.95 16.30 21.78
C ASP A 95 7.42 16.42 21.35
N VAL A 96 8.07 15.30 21.03
CA VAL A 96 9.47 15.28 20.53
C VAL A 96 9.62 16.18 19.30
N ILE A 97 8.72 16.09 18.32
CA ILE A 97 8.78 16.94 17.12
C ILE A 97 8.64 18.41 17.51
N SER A 98 7.66 18.74 18.35
CA SER A 98 7.41 20.13 18.77
C SER A 98 8.55 20.76 19.58
N GLU A 99 9.32 19.95 20.30
CA GLU A 99 10.50 20.39 21.06
C GLU A 99 11.74 20.58 20.19
N ARG A 100 11.87 19.78 19.12
CA ARG A 100 13.09 19.72 18.29
C ARG A 100 13.05 20.63 17.08
N VAL A 101 11.86 20.95 16.60
CA VAL A 101 11.66 21.72 15.38
C VAL A 101 11.12 23.11 15.74
N PRO A 102 11.75 24.20 15.30
CA PRO A 102 11.18 25.52 15.48
C PRO A 102 9.91 25.66 14.63
N GLN A 103 8.88 26.23 15.23
CA GLN A 103 7.60 26.44 14.55
C GLN A 103 7.73 27.52 13.48
N ASP A 104 7.13 27.31 12.31
CA ASP A 104 7.21 28.25 11.19
C ASP A 104 5.92 29.04 11.04
N GLY A 105 5.76 30.12 11.80
CA GLY A 105 4.75 31.18 11.63
C GLY A 105 3.27 30.79 11.79
N GLN A 106 2.85 29.63 11.29
CA GLN A 106 1.56 28.98 11.46
C GLN A 106 1.53 28.22 12.79
N THR A 107 0.44 28.36 13.52
CA THR A 107 0.30 27.76 14.87
C THR A 107 0.15 26.25 14.79
N GLY A 108 1.11 25.52 15.37
CA GLY A 108 1.02 24.05 15.48
C GLY A 108 1.55 23.24 14.30
N VAL A 109 2.09 23.88 13.25
CA VAL A 109 2.71 23.21 12.10
C VAL A 109 4.23 23.32 12.19
N TYR A 110 4.92 22.19 12.02
CA TYR A 110 6.36 22.07 12.23
C TYR A 110 7.05 21.56 10.95
N PRO A 111 7.89 22.37 10.29
CA PRO A 111 8.61 21.94 9.10
C PRO A 111 9.86 21.12 9.45
N ILE A 112 9.86 19.85 9.09
CA ILE A 112 11.04 18.99 9.16
C ILE A 112 11.81 19.13 7.84
N PRO A 113 13.05 19.64 7.82
CA PRO A 113 13.81 19.80 6.59
C PRO A 113 14.16 18.44 5.99
N ASP A 114 13.85 18.24 4.70
CA ASP A 114 14.37 17.08 3.99
C ASP A 114 15.76 17.38 3.42
N THR A 115 16.79 16.90 4.10
CA THR A 115 18.18 17.06 3.67
C THR A 115 18.56 16.14 2.51
N SER A 116 17.69 15.22 2.08
CA SER A 116 17.98 14.26 1.00
C SER A 116 17.79 14.83 -0.41
N ILE A 117 17.07 15.95 -0.55
CA ILE A 117 16.78 16.57 -1.85
C ILE A 117 17.48 17.92 -1.93
N SER A 118 18.18 18.17 -3.03
CA SER A 118 18.93 19.42 -3.30
C SER A 118 18.07 20.69 -3.27
N GLN A 119 16.75 20.56 -3.24
CA GLN A 119 15.77 21.65 -3.20
C GLN A 119 15.10 21.86 -1.83
N GLY A 120 15.49 21.11 -0.79
CA GLY A 120 15.11 21.42 0.60
C GLY A 120 13.60 21.58 0.84
N LEU A 121 12.79 20.65 0.32
CA LEU A 121 11.36 20.63 0.64
C LEU A 121 11.18 20.20 2.10
N ASN A 122 10.41 20.95 2.86
CA ASN A 122 10.10 20.61 4.25
C ASN A 122 8.90 19.65 4.29
N THR A 123 8.99 18.61 5.12
CA THR A 123 7.79 17.87 5.54
C THR A 123 7.06 18.71 6.58
N LEU A 124 5.82 19.10 6.29
CA LEU A 124 5.01 19.86 7.23
C LEU A 124 4.24 18.91 8.14
N VAL A 125 4.58 18.89 9.43
CA VAL A 125 3.87 18.09 10.44
C VAL A 125 2.89 18.99 11.19
N ASP A 126 1.59 18.82 10.93
CA ASP A 126 0.52 19.51 11.66
C ASP A 126 0.27 18.83 13.02
N VAL A 127 1.11 19.17 14.00
CA VAL A 127 1.06 18.63 15.36
C VAL A 127 -0.26 18.96 16.04
N ALA A 128 -0.84 20.13 15.79
CA ALA A 128 -2.11 20.53 16.42
C ALA A 128 -3.27 19.63 15.96
N THR A 129 -3.41 19.45 14.64
CA THR A 129 -4.47 18.61 14.04
C THR A 129 -4.27 17.14 14.40
N LEU A 130 -3.01 16.64 14.41
CA LEU A 130 -2.72 15.26 14.78
C LEU A 130 -2.97 15.00 16.28
N ARG A 131 -2.67 15.96 17.18
CA ARG A 131 -3.01 15.84 18.61
C ARG A 131 -4.52 15.85 18.86
N ASP A 132 -5.28 16.66 18.11
CA ASP A 132 -6.74 16.60 18.17
C ASP A 132 -7.23 15.21 17.73
N GLY A 133 -6.72 14.69 16.61
CA GLY A 133 -7.01 13.33 16.15
C GLY A 133 -6.81 12.25 17.22
N VAL A 134 -5.64 12.26 17.89
CA VAL A 134 -5.35 11.35 19.03
C VAL A 134 -6.36 11.54 20.16
N THR A 135 -6.76 12.77 20.46
CA THR A 135 -7.76 13.05 21.50
C THR A 135 -9.12 12.44 21.12
N GLN A 136 -9.52 12.55 19.86
CA GLN A 136 -10.77 11.96 19.36
C GLN A 136 -10.75 10.43 19.44
N THR A 137 -9.68 9.77 19.00
CA THR A 137 -9.58 8.31 19.04
C THR A 137 -9.59 7.77 20.47
N GLN A 138 -8.92 8.45 21.41
CA GLN A 138 -8.87 8.07 22.82
C GLN A 138 -10.23 8.22 23.52
N GLN A 139 -11.07 9.17 23.12
CA GLN A 139 -12.42 9.30 23.67
C GLN A 139 -13.26 8.05 23.40
N VAL A 140 -13.21 7.52 22.17
CA VAL A 140 -13.90 6.29 21.77
C VAL A 140 -13.32 5.09 22.52
N ARG A 141 -11.99 4.95 22.49
CA ARG A 141 -11.28 3.80 23.07
C ARG A 141 -11.47 3.65 24.58
N HIS A 142 -11.64 4.76 25.28
CA HIS A 142 -11.87 4.80 26.72
C HIS A 142 -13.34 5.01 27.11
N ALA A 143 -14.28 4.92 26.16
CA ALA A 143 -15.70 5.14 26.38
C ALA A 143 -16.01 6.47 27.10
N ARG A 144 -15.22 7.52 26.82
CA ARG A 144 -15.37 8.87 27.39
C ARG A 144 -16.26 9.78 26.56
N GLY A 145 -16.56 9.40 25.32
CA GLY A 145 -17.39 10.17 24.41
C GLY A 145 -17.45 9.57 23.01
N PRO A 146 -18.25 10.16 22.11
CA PRO A 146 -18.46 9.68 20.75
C PRO A 146 -17.35 10.10 19.77
N GLY A 147 -16.15 10.46 20.26
CA GLY A 147 -15.09 11.15 19.51
C GLY A 147 -14.98 10.69 18.05
N ARG A 148 -14.78 11.63 17.13
CA ARG A 148 -14.91 11.35 15.69
C ARG A 148 -13.69 11.84 14.94
N LEU A 149 -13.16 10.99 14.08
CA LEU A 149 -12.16 11.41 13.10
C LEU A 149 -12.82 12.21 11.98
N GLU A 150 -12.19 13.33 11.63
CA GLU A 150 -12.57 14.21 10.54
C GLU A 150 -11.58 14.05 9.39
N GLU A 151 -11.97 14.46 8.18
CA GLU A 151 -11.11 14.44 6.99
C GLU A 151 -9.78 15.17 7.23
N ARG A 152 -9.80 16.30 7.95
CA ARG A 152 -8.58 17.04 8.33
C ARG A 152 -7.54 16.19 9.07
N HIS A 153 -7.98 15.21 9.88
CA HIS A 153 -7.05 14.34 10.62
C HIS A 153 -6.39 13.35 9.66
N VAL A 154 -7.17 12.83 8.70
CA VAL A 154 -6.67 11.92 7.65
C VAL A 154 -5.70 12.64 6.73
N ASP A 155 -6.02 13.87 6.33
CA ASP A 155 -5.14 14.70 5.49
C ASP A 155 -3.83 15.04 6.19
N ALA A 156 -3.89 15.42 7.47
CA ALA A 156 -2.70 15.66 8.28
C ALA A 156 -1.83 14.40 8.44
N LEU A 157 -2.46 13.22 8.55
CA LEU A 157 -1.75 11.94 8.59
C LEU A 157 -1.08 11.63 7.25
N ARG A 158 -1.80 11.76 6.12
CA ARG A 158 -1.26 11.56 4.76
C ARG A 158 -0.11 12.51 4.45
N ALA A 159 -0.17 13.74 4.94
CA ALA A 159 0.88 14.73 4.74
C ALA A 159 2.25 14.27 5.28
N LEU A 160 2.29 13.35 6.25
CA LEU A 160 3.54 12.78 6.75
C LEU A 160 4.33 12.00 5.69
N ASP A 161 3.68 11.45 4.66
CA ASP A 161 4.33 10.66 3.61
C ASP A 161 5.33 11.44 2.75
N HIS A 162 5.24 12.78 2.77
CA HIS A 162 6.26 13.64 2.15
C HIS A 162 7.66 13.43 2.78
N HIS A 163 7.71 12.91 4.01
CA HIS A 163 8.94 12.60 4.71
C HIS A 163 9.67 11.41 4.07
N ARG A 164 10.99 11.56 3.87
CA ARG A 164 11.83 10.53 3.23
C ARG A 164 11.81 9.16 3.92
N SER A 165 11.45 9.10 5.20
CA SER A 165 11.32 7.83 5.93
C SER A 165 10.02 7.09 5.63
N LEU A 166 9.03 7.76 5.03
CA LEU A 166 7.67 7.25 4.89
C LEU A 166 7.20 7.04 3.47
N ARG A 167 7.79 7.70 2.45
CA ARG A 167 7.45 7.69 1.00
C ARG A 167 7.11 6.30 0.42
N SER A 168 5.99 5.76 0.83
CA SER A 168 5.56 4.39 0.58
C SER A 168 4.05 4.32 0.37
N LEU A 169 3.31 5.41 0.67
CA LEU A 169 1.87 5.45 0.38
C LEU A 169 1.58 5.21 -1.09
N SER A 170 2.27 5.88 -2.02
CA SER A 170 2.00 5.68 -3.46
C SER A 170 2.21 4.25 -3.94
N GLY A 171 3.18 3.53 -3.36
CA GLY A 171 3.40 2.11 -3.61
C GLY A 171 2.25 1.26 -3.07
N GLU A 172 1.91 1.43 -1.80
CA GLU A 172 0.81 0.67 -1.16
C GLU A 172 -0.58 1.00 -1.73
N GLU A 173 -0.82 2.25 -2.17
CA GLU A 173 -2.05 2.64 -2.88
C GLU A 173 -2.15 1.91 -4.22
N SER A 174 -1.04 1.84 -4.96
CA SER A 174 -0.97 1.09 -6.20
C SER A 174 -1.21 -0.40 -5.95
N ASP A 175 -0.49 -0.99 -4.99
CA ASP A 175 -0.63 -2.41 -4.62
C ASP A 175 -2.06 -2.75 -4.18
N ARG A 176 -2.72 -1.86 -3.42
CA ARG A 176 -4.12 -2.05 -3.06
C ARG A 176 -5.05 -2.02 -4.26
N VAL A 177 -4.83 -1.13 -5.22
CA VAL A 177 -5.64 -1.09 -6.45
C VAL A 177 -5.51 -2.42 -7.20
N TRP A 178 -4.29 -2.95 -7.33
CA TRP A 178 -4.05 -4.26 -7.93
C TRP A 178 -4.72 -5.40 -7.14
N ASP A 179 -4.58 -5.41 -5.82
CA ASP A 179 -5.19 -6.43 -4.98
C ASP A 179 -6.72 -6.38 -5.02
N GLN A 180 -7.31 -5.19 -5.04
CA GLN A 180 -8.75 -5.03 -5.20
C GLN A 180 -9.22 -5.54 -6.57
N ALA A 181 -8.50 -5.21 -7.65
CA ALA A 181 -8.81 -5.71 -8.98
C ALA A 181 -8.78 -7.24 -9.05
N ARG A 182 -7.80 -7.88 -8.37
CA ARG A 182 -7.73 -9.35 -8.25
C ARG A 182 -8.89 -9.93 -7.43
N GLU A 183 -9.26 -9.28 -6.33
CA GLU A 183 -10.41 -9.71 -5.53
C GLU A 183 -11.73 -9.59 -6.31
N ASP A 184 -11.91 -8.50 -7.04
CA ASP A 184 -13.08 -8.23 -7.86
C ASP A 184 -13.19 -9.23 -9.02
N ASP A 185 -12.07 -9.56 -9.68
CA ASP A 185 -12.02 -10.58 -10.73
C ASP A 185 -12.36 -11.97 -10.17
N ARG A 186 -11.76 -12.38 -9.05
CA ARG A 186 -12.11 -13.64 -8.37
C ARG A 186 -13.58 -13.69 -8.01
N ALA A 187 -14.13 -12.61 -7.46
CA ALA A 187 -15.54 -12.52 -7.14
C ALA A 187 -16.41 -12.61 -8.40
N SER A 188 -15.98 -12.03 -9.52
CA SER A 188 -16.66 -12.13 -10.80
C SER A 188 -16.65 -13.54 -11.36
N ILE A 189 -15.52 -14.25 -11.27
CA ILE A 189 -15.42 -15.66 -11.67
C ILE A 189 -16.38 -16.51 -10.84
N LEU A 190 -16.37 -16.35 -9.51
CA LEU A 190 -17.26 -17.12 -8.63
C LEU A 190 -18.74 -16.90 -8.96
N ARG A 191 -19.15 -15.65 -9.24
CA ARG A 191 -20.52 -15.34 -9.67
C ARG A 191 -20.85 -16.00 -11.01
N ALA A 192 -19.93 -15.94 -11.97
CA ALA A 192 -20.13 -16.53 -13.29
C ALA A 192 -20.23 -18.06 -13.24
N VAL A 193 -19.39 -18.72 -12.45
CA VAL A 193 -19.46 -20.18 -12.21
C VAL A 193 -20.79 -20.55 -11.57
N ALA A 194 -21.20 -19.85 -10.50
CA ALA A 194 -22.48 -20.11 -9.85
C ALA A 194 -23.68 -19.88 -10.80
N PHE A 195 -23.56 -18.92 -11.72
CA PHE A 195 -24.57 -18.67 -12.74
C PHE A 195 -24.62 -19.77 -13.79
N LEU A 196 -23.47 -20.29 -14.24
CA LEU A 196 -23.37 -21.43 -15.15
C LEU A 196 -23.99 -22.69 -14.52
N ASP A 197 -23.70 -22.97 -13.26
CA ASP A 197 -24.30 -24.08 -12.51
C ASP A 197 -25.84 -23.96 -12.45
N LEU A 198 -26.35 -22.73 -12.35
CA LEU A 198 -27.78 -22.46 -12.31
C LEU A 198 -28.47 -22.67 -13.66
N ILE A 199 -27.86 -22.22 -14.76
CA ILE A 199 -28.49 -22.31 -16.09
C ILE A 199 -28.24 -23.67 -16.78
N GLY A 200 -27.13 -24.34 -16.46
CA GLY A 200 -26.69 -25.56 -17.11
C GLY A 200 -26.01 -25.35 -18.48
N GLU A 201 -25.24 -26.34 -18.91
CA GLU A 201 -24.43 -26.29 -20.13
C GLU A 201 -25.28 -26.14 -21.40
N ASP A 202 -26.41 -26.83 -21.50
CA ASP A 202 -27.30 -26.78 -22.68
C ASP A 202 -27.86 -25.36 -22.91
N GLU A 203 -28.27 -24.67 -21.83
CA GLU A 203 -28.77 -23.30 -21.90
C GLU A 203 -27.64 -22.31 -22.19
N ALA A 204 -26.45 -22.52 -21.63
CA ALA A 204 -25.28 -21.72 -21.95
C ALA A 204 -24.91 -21.82 -23.43
N ALA A 205 -24.91 -23.03 -24.00
CA ALA A 205 -24.65 -23.26 -25.42
C ALA A 205 -25.72 -22.63 -26.31
N ARG A 206 -27.01 -22.75 -25.94
CA ARG A 206 -28.10 -22.07 -26.66
C ARG A 206 -27.91 -20.56 -26.68
N ARG A 207 -27.58 -19.95 -25.53
CA ARG A 207 -27.31 -18.51 -25.43
C ARG A 207 -26.10 -18.08 -26.25
N ALA A 208 -25.07 -18.91 -26.33
CA ALA A 208 -23.87 -18.62 -27.13
C ALA A 208 -24.19 -18.57 -28.63
N VAL A 209 -25.08 -19.44 -29.12
CA VAL A 209 -25.54 -19.40 -30.52
C VAL A 209 -26.39 -18.15 -30.81
N ASP A 210 -27.23 -17.76 -29.85
CA ASP A 210 -28.16 -16.63 -30.00
C ASP A 210 -27.53 -15.27 -29.63
N VAL A 211 -26.25 -15.23 -29.26
CA VAL A 211 -25.61 -14.01 -28.75
C VAL A 211 -25.47 -12.97 -29.86
N GLU A 212 -26.02 -11.78 -29.64
CA GLU A 212 -25.76 -10.64 -30.51
C GLU A 212 -24.52 -9.90 -30.01
N ASN A 213 -23.52 -9.74 -30.89
CA ASN A 213 -22.33 -8.95 -30.57
C ASN A 213 -22.65 -7.45 -30.68
N PRO A 214 -22.71 -6.71 -29.56
CA PRO A 214 -23.00 -5.28 -29.60
C PRO A 214 -21.86 -4.46 -30.23
N ASN A 215 -20.65 -5.04 -30.29
CA ASN A 215 -19.46 -4.45 -30.88
C ASN A 215 -19.20 -4.98 -32.30
N ALA A 216 -20.19 -5.60 -32.94
CA ALA A 216 -20.09 -5.94 -34.35
C ALA A 216 -19.81 -4.70 -35.22
N TYR A 217 -19.12 -4.91 -36.35
CA TYR A 217 -18.84 -3.86 -37.30
C TYR A 217 -20.12 -3.13 -37.74
N HIS A 218 -20.12 -1.81 -37.62
CA HIS A 218 -21.14 -0.94 -38.16
C HIS A 218 -20.51 0.30 -38.81
N PRO A 219 -20.68 0.52 -40.13
CA PRO A 219 -19.96 1.56 -40.89
C PRO A 219 -20.03 3.00 -40.33
N LYS A 220 -21.05 3.32 -39.53
CA LYS A 220 -21.26 4.66 -38.96
C LYS A 220 -21.13 4.74 -37.44
N HIS A 221 -21.22 3.61 -36.75
CA HIS A 221 -21.36 3.58 -35.29
C HIS A 221 -20.24 2.79 -34.62
N ASN A 222 -19.65 1.83 -35.35
CA ASN A 222 -18.51 1.05 -34.91
C ASN A 222 -17.72 0.57 -36.15
N PRO A 223 -17.03 1.48 -36.87
CA PRO A 223 -16.36 1.16 -38.13
C PRO A 223 -15.15 0.24 -37.95
N ASP A 224 -14.63 0.11 -36.74
CA ASP A 224 -13.53 -0.80 -36.46
C ASP A 224 -14.05 -2.21 -36.16
N GLY A 225 -15.18 -2.33 -35.42
CA GLY A 225 -15.78 -3.62 -35.09
C GLY A 225 -14.85 -4.51 -34.25
N GLN A 226 -15.40 -5.30 -33.35
CA GLN A 226 -14.63 -6.32 -32.64
C GLN A 226 -15.44 -7.60 -32.58
N GLU A 227 -14.81 -8.72 -32.91
CA GLU A 227 -15.41 -10.04 -32.72
C GLU A 227 -15.49 -10.37 -31.22
N LEU A 228 -16.36 -11.32 -30.87
CA LEU A 228 -16.38 -11.86 -29.52
C LEU A 228 -15.18 -12.79 -29.33
N GLU A 229 -14.59 -12.75 -28.15
CA GLU A 229 -13.51 -13.66 -27.77
C GLU A 229 -14.04 -14.84 -26.96
N GLU A 230 -13.22 -15.88 -26.86
CA GLU A 230 -13.46 -16.99 -25.96
C GLU A 230 -13.48 -16.49 -24.49
N CYS A 231 -14.59 -16.73 -23.80
CA CYS A 231 -14.69 -16.41 -22.39
C CYS A 231 -13.86 -17.40 -21.56
N PRO A 232 -12.97 -16.94 -20.67
CA PRO A 232 -12.11 -17.83 -19.87
C PRO A 232 -12.88 -18.65 -18.82
N VAL A 233 -14.15 -18.33 -18.56
CA VAL A 233 -14.96 -19.03 -17.56
C VAL A 233 -15.84 -20.11 -18.19
N CYS A 234 -16.58 -19.78 -19.26
CA CYS A 234 -17.46 -20.76 -19.92
C CYS A 234 -16.86 -21.42 -21.17
N GLY A 235 -15.73 -20.94 -21.67
CA GLY A 235 -15.06 -21.49 -22.87
C GLY A 235 -15.82 -21.25 -24.19
N LEU A 236 -16.75 -20.29 -24.22
CA LEU A 236 -17.57 -19.97 -25.39
C LEU A 236 -17.14 -18.61 -25.97
N ASP A 237 -17.16 -18.46 -27.31
CA ASP A 237 -16.87 -17.21 -28.06
C ASP A 237 -17.96 -16.14 -27.83
N THR A 238 -17.98 -15.60 -26.62
CA THR A 238 -19.09 -14.81 -26.05
C THR A 238 -18.61 -13.63 -25.21
N PHE A 239 -17.28 -13.45 -25.09
CA PHE A 239 -16.67 -12.36 -24.36
C PHE A 239 -16.63 -11.11 -25.23
N CYS A 240 -17.36 -10.09 -24.81
CA CYS A 240 -17.44 -8.82 -25.50
C CYS A 240 -16.40 -7.86 -24.93
N ILE A 241 -15.34 -7.60 -25.70
CA ILE A 241 -14.31 -6.64 -25.34
C ILE A 241 -14.85 -5.21 -25.47
N GLN A 242 -14.67 -4.40 -24.44
CA GLN A 242 -15.06 -3.00 -24.38
C GLN A 242 -13.87 -2.04 -24.35
N GLY A 243 -12.69 -2.56 -24.04
CA GLY A 243 -11.43 -1.81 -24.06
C GLY A 243 -10.25 -2.76 -24.07
N ILE A 244 -9.12 -2.33 -24.63
CA ILE A 244 -7.88 -3.10 -24.69
C ILE A 244 -6.89 -2.62 -23.62
N ASP A 245 -5.95 -3.48 -23.26
CA ASP A 245 -4.86 -3.16 -22.34
C ASP A 245 -3.96 -2.03 -22.85
N ASP A 246 -3.34 -1.33 -21.91
CA ASP A 246 -2.47 -0.19 -22.17
C ASP A 246 -1.08 -0.58 -22.71
N TYR A 247 -0.73 -1.87 -22.64
CA TYR A 247 0.54 -2.40 -23.13
C TYR A 247 0.49 -2.82 -24.61
N GLY A 248 -0.70 -2.82 -25.22
CA GLY A 248 -0.91 -3.16 -26.63
C GLY A 248 -0.74 -4.66 -26.93
N TYR A 249 -0.89 -5.53 -25.93
CA TYR A 249 -0.83 -6.98 -26.12
C TYR A 249 -2.14 -7.60 -26.57
N GLY A 250 -3.24 -6.84 -26.53
CA GLY A 250 -4.55 -7.26 -26.99
C GLY A 250 -5.39 -7.95 -25.93
N PHE A 251 -5.04 -7.83 -24.64
CA PHE A 251 -5.88 -8.31 -23.55
C PHE A 251 -7.07 -7.38 -23.40
N GLY A 252 -8.27 -7.88 -23.70
CA GLY A 252 -9.50 -7.12 -23.60
C GLY A 252 -10.11 -7.12 -22.19
N SER A 253 -10.52 -5.94 -21.74
CA SER A 253 -11.48 -5.74 -20.65
C SER A 253 -12.91 -5.76 -21.20
N GLY A 254 -13.88 -6.21 -20.41
CA GLY A 254 -15.25 -6.36 -20.89
C GLY A 254 -16.05 -7.40 -20.12
N GLN A 255 -17.04 -8.00 -20.78
CA GLN A 255 -17.92 -8.97 -20.13
C GLN A 255 -18.36 -10.10 -21.05
N CYS A 256 -18.57 -11.27 -20.47
CA CYS A 256 -19.20 -12.40 -21.14
C CYS A 256 -20.72 -12.22 -21.19
N LEU A 257 -21.27 -12.27 -22.40
CA LEU A 257 -22.70 -12.11 -22.64
C LEU A 257 -23.52 -13.35 -22.24
N VAL A 258 -22.84 -14.47 -21.93
CA VAL A 258 -23.49 -15.72 -21.48
C VAL A 258 -23.39 -15.91 -19.97
N CYS A 259 -22.18 -15.98 -19.41
CA CYS A 259 -21.97 -16.28 -17.99
C CYS A 259 -21.88 -15.04 -17.09
N ALA A 260 -21.95 -13.83 -17.67
CA ALA A 260 -21.83 -12.55 -16.96
C ALA A 260 -20.50 -12.35 -16.21
N TYR A 261 -19.45 -13.10 -16.57
CA TYR A 261 -18.08 -12.80 -16.13
C TYR A 261 -17.68 -11.41 -16.62
N VAL A 262 -17.15 -10.57 -15.73
CA VAL A 262 -16.63 -9.24 -16.04
C VAL A 262 -15.14 -9.24 -15.78
N ARG A 263 -14.36 -8.80 -16.76
CA ARG A 263 -12.93 -8.47 -16.60
C ARG A 263 -12.76 -6.97 -16.61
N SER A 264 -12.20 -6.42 -15.54
CA SER A 264 -11.91 -4.99 -15.47
C SER A 264 -10.72 -4.62 -16.36
N ARG A 265 -10.51 -3.32 -16.58
CA ARG A 265 -9.31 -2.82 -17.26
C ARG A 265 -8.05 -3.15 -16.47
N ASP A 266 -8.05 -2.95 -15.16
CA ASP A 266 -6.91 -3.26 -14.30
C ASP A 266 -6.53 -4.75 -14.38
N THR A 267 -7.50 -5.66 -14.41
CA THR A 267 -7.21 -7.10 -14.61
C THR A 267 -6.63 -7.38 -16.00
N ALA A 268 -7.13 -6.72 -17.05
CA ALA A 268 -6.58 -6.88 -18.40
C ALA A 268 -5.14 -6.35 -18.50
N ASP A 269 -4.85 -5.21 -17.86
CA ASP A 269 -3.51 -4.62 -17.78
C ASP A 269 -2.55 -5.51 -16.98
N GLU A 270 -3.03 -6.13 -15.89
CA GLU A 270 -2.24 -7.11 -15.12
C GLU A 270 -1.85 -8.32 -15.98
N MET A 271 -2.81 -8.89 -16.72
CA MET A 271 -2.55 -10.00 -17.63
C MET A 271 -1.53 -9.62 -18.71
N ALA A 272 -1.62 -8.41 -19.23
CA ALA A 272 -0.70 -7.87 -20.22
C ALA A 272 0.72 -7.68 -19.64
N LEU A 273 0.83 -7.21 -18.40
CA LEU A 273 2.10 -7.08 -17.69
C LEU A 273 2.73 -8.45 -17.40
N ASP A 274 1.97 -9.42 -16.91
CA ASP A 274 2.44 -10.78 -16.65
C ASP A 274 2.96 -11.43 -17.95
N PHE A 275 2.22 -11.26 -19.05
CA PHE A 275 2.66 -11.69 -20.37
C PHE A 275 3.95 -11.00 -20.80
N HIS A 276 4.04 -9.68 -20.59
CA HIS A 276 5.24 -8.90 -20.90
C HIS A 276 6.47 -9.40 -20.14
N ILE A 277 6.34 -9.62 -18.83
CA ILE A 277 7.42 -10.11 -17.96
C ILE A 277 7.85 -11.51 -18.41
N ALA A 278 6.90 -12.43 -18.64
CA ALA A 278 7.20 -13.77 -19.12
C ALA A 278 7.97 -13.74 -20.46
N ARG A 279 7.60 -12.83 -21.37
CA ARG A 279 8.29 -12.63 -22.64
C ARG A 279 9.71 -12.10 -22.48
N LEU A 280 9.96 -11.27 -21.46
CA LEU A 280 11.31 -10.78 -21.15
C LEU A 280 12.17 -11.89 -20.54
N SER A 281 11.63 -12.64 -19.56
CA SER A 281 12.35 -13.74 -18.91
C SER A 281 12.66 -14.91 -19.84
N ALA A 282 11.93 -15.07 -20.95
CA ALA A 282 12.21 -16.09 -21.96
C ALA A 282 13.31 -15.71 -22.98
N LYS A 283 13.86 -14.48 -22.91
CA LYS A 283 14.91 -13.99 -23.81
C LYS A 283 16.32 -14.08 -23.22
N ASP A 284 16.44 -14.42 -21.94
CA ASP A 284 17.69 -14.69 -21.23
C ASP A 284 17.99 -16.21 -21.20
#